data_AF-A0A949ZAQ7-F1
#
_entry.id   AF-A0A949ZAQ7-F1
#
_cell.length_a   1.000
_cell.length_b   1.000
_cell.length_c   1.000
_cell.angle_alpha   90.00
_cell.angle_beta   90.00
_cell.angle_gamma   90.00
#
_symmetry.space_group_name_H-M   'P 1'
#
loop_
_entity.id
_entity.type
_entity.pdbx_description
1 polymer ?
#
loop_
_entity_poly.entity_id
_entity_poly.type
_entity_poly.pdbx_seq_one_letter_code
_entity_poly.pdbx_strand_id
1 'polypeptide(L)'
;MSSIPEITVPITKPATEWVNGRALQKVSPQELHARVQARCATALGAWADATASGRVGTEWEFRVTPPHEPTRPLVPDVAFLSYERLGYDEDEAAQIPYMAPDVAIEIDSPDDRRADIDEKIRVYLASGTALILLIDPRQRTFTAYDSAGLQTFGADDVFEHPALAKFSVAVASVFEKTKPPQR
;
A
#
# COMPACT_ATOMS: atom_id res chain seq x y z
N MET A 1 12.22 -25.00 18.15
CA MET A 1 11.88 -23.71 17.52
C MET A 1 10.37 -23.60 17.54
N SER A 2 9.80 -22.70 18.33
CA SER A 2 8.34 -22.51 18.34
C SER A 2 7.96 -21.84 17.03
N SER A 3 7.05 -22.44 16.26
CA SER A 3 6.52 -21.83 15.04
C SER A 3 5.80 -20.54 15.40
N ILE A 4 6.02 -19.46 14.64
CA ILE A 4 5.24 -18.23 14.78
C ILE A 4 3.78 -18.57 14.43
N PRO A 5 2.80 -18.26 15.29
CA PRO A 5 1.39 -18.55 14.99
C PRO A 5 0.88 -17.66 13.86
N GLU A 6 -0.03 -18.18 13.05
CA GLU A 6 -0.70 -17.43 11.98
C GLU A 6 -2.17 -17.14 12.35
N ILE A 7 -2.61 -15.93 12.08
CA ILE A 7 -3.99 -15.50 12.23
C ILE A 7 -4.74 -15.76 10.94
N THR A 8 -5.81 -16.56 11.04
CA THR A 8 -6.74 -16.81 9.94
C THR A 8 -8.00 -15.96 10.11
N VAL A 9 -8.45 -15.35 9.01
CA VAL A 9 -9.72 -14.61 8.93
C VAL A 9 -10.59 -15.22 7.82
N PRO A 10 -11.91 -15.01 7.83
CA PRO A 10 -12.78 -15.46 6.74
C PRO A 10 -12.33 -14.89 5.39
N ILE A 11 -12.33 -15.73 4.34
CA ILE A 11 -12.07 -15.28 2.97
C ILE A 11 -13.31 -14.53 2.47
N THR A 12 -13.17 -13.23 2.20
CA THR A 12 -14.26 -12.36 1.79
C THR A 12 -13.89 -11.53 0.55
N LYS A 13 -14.91 -10.99 -0.13
CA LYS A 13 -14.75 -9.95 -1.16
C LYS A 13 -15.73 -8.81 -0.84
N PRO A 14 -15.27 -7.59 -0.52
CA PRO A 14 -13.86 -7.16 -0.34
C PRO A 14 -13.14 -7.92 0.79
N ALA A 15 -11.80 -7.87 0.77
CA ALA A 15 -10.95 -8.67 1.65
C ALA A 15 -11.11 -8.33 3.15
N THR A 16 -10.78 -9.28 4.02
CA THR A 16 -10.74 -9.07 5.46
C THR A 16 -9.29 -9.02 5.92
N GLU A 17 -8.92 -7.96 6.63
CA GLU A 17 -7.62 -7.76 7.25
C GLU A 17 -7.69 -8.09 8.75
N TRP A 18 -6.53 -8.29 9.39
CA TRP A 18 -6.44 -8.31 10.84
C TRP A 18 -5.69 -7.08 11.37
N VAL A 19 -6.44 -6.17 12.00
CA VAL A 19 -5.94 -4.87 12.46
C VAL A 19 -6.46 -4.63 13.88
N ASN A 20 -5.61 -4.15 14.79
CA ASN A 20 -5.99 -3.83 16.18
C ASN A 20 -6.73 -4.97 16.91
N GLY A 21 -6.27 -6.21 16.73
CA GLY A 21 -6.81 -7.38 17.41
C GLY A 21 -8.21 -7.81 16.95
N ARG A 22 -8.67 -7.33 15.78
CA ARG A 22 -9.96 -7.68 15.21
C ARG A 22 -9.86 -7.95 13.70
N ALA A 23 -10.76 -8.80 13.21
CA ALA A 23 -11.01 -8.95 11.78
C ALA A 23 -11.76 -7.70 11.28
N LEU A 24 -11.23 -7.07 10.23
CA LEU A 24 -11.78 -5.86 9.62
C LEU A 24 -12.00 -6.13 8.13
N GLN A 25 -13.25 -6.24 7.71
CA GLN A 25 -13.58 -6.33 6.29
C GLN A 25 -13.44 -4.95 5.64
N LYS A 26 -12.70 -4.87 4.53
CA LYS A 26 -12.63 -3.67 3.70
C LYS A 26 -14.01 -3.35 3.12
N VAL A 27 -14.25 -2.08 2.85
CA VAL A 27 -15.44 -1.63 2.13
C VAL A 27 -15.11 -1.44 0.65
N SER A 28 -16.09 -1.64 -0.22
CA SER A 28 -15.91 -1.34 -1.64
C SER A 28 -15.68 0.17 -1.82
N PRO A 29 -14.68 0.60 -2.60
CA PRO A 29 -14.34 2.01 -2.72
C PRO A 29 -15.40 2.79 -3.50
N GLN A 30 -15.60 4.05 -3.11
CA GLN A 30 -16.35 5.02 -3.92
C GLN A 30 -15.45 5.66 -4.99
N GLU A 31 -16.04 6.40 -5.93
CA GLU A 31 -15.36 6.92 -7.14
C GLU A 31 -14.05 7.67 -6.86
N LEU A 32 -14.01 8.52 -5.83
CA LEU A 32 -12.81 9.30 -5.51
C LEU A 32 -11.64 8.39 -5.09
N HIS A 33 -11.90 7.42 -4.20
CA HIS A 33 -10.89 6.46 -3.74
C HIS A 33 -10.45 5.57 -4.91
N ALA A 34 -11.40 4.98 -5.64
CA ALA A 34 -11.11 4.12 -6.78
C ALA A 34 -10.27 4.81 -7.87
N ARG A 35 -10.55 6.09 -8.15
CA ARG A 35 -9.76 6.88 -9.12
C ARG A 35 -8.34 7.16 -8.63
N VAL A 36 -8.18 7.55 -7.37
CA VAL A 36 -6.87 7.78 -6.76
C VAL A 36 -6.05 6.49 -6.76
N GLN A 37 -6.65 5.36 -6.35
CA GLN A 37 -6.03 4.04 -6.38
C GLN A 37 -5.55 3.66 -7.77
N ALA A 38 -6.42 3.79 -8.78
CA ALA A 38 -6.08 3.49 -10.17
C ALA A 38 -4.91 4.33 -10.67
N ARG A 39 -4.82 5.61 -10.30
CA ARG A 39 -3.70 6.47 -10.71
C ARG A 39 -2.41 6.15 -10.00
N CYS A 40 -2.46 5.84 -8.71
CA CYS A 40 -1.29 5.40 -7.96
C CYS A 40 -0.74 4.10 -8.56
N ALA A 41 -1.60 3.11 -8.78
CA ALA A 41 -1.22 1.84 -9.39
C ALA A 41 -0.66 2.03 -10.82
N THR A 42 -1.27 2.92 -11.62
CA THR A 42 -0.79 3.22 -12.97
C THR A 42 0.60 3.86 -12.97
N ALA A 43 0.80 4.90 -12.14
CA ALA A 43 2.08 5.60 -12.08
C ALA A 43 3.19 4.68 -11.55
N LEU A 44 2.91 3.95 -10.47
CA LEU A 44 3.86 3.06 -9.84
C LEU A 44 4.18 1.84 -10.73
N GLY A 45 3.16 1.27 -11.38
CA GLY A 45 3.31 0.15 -12.32
C GLY A 45 4.14 0.53 -13.53
N ALA A 46 3.84 1.67 -14.17
CA ALA A 46 4.61 2.14 -15.33
C ALA A 46 6.10 2.35 -14.99
N TRP A 47 6.41 2.86 -13.80
CA TRP A 47 7.78 2.96 -13.31
C TRP A 47 8.40 1.58 -13.11
N ALA A 48 7.74 0.69 -12.35
CA ALA A 48 8.26 -0.63 -12.02
C ALA A 48 8.56 -1.48 -13.27
N ASP A 49 7.70 -1.39 -14.29
CA ASP A 49 7.90 -2.03 -15.59
C ASP A 49 9.10 -1.44 -16.35
N ALA A 50 9.18 -0.11 -16.43
CA ALA A 50 10.24 0.58 -17.14
C ALA A 50 11.64 0.35 -16.52
N THR A 51 11.70 0.15 -15.21
CA THR A 51 12.95 -0.08 -14.47
C THR A 51 13.20 -1.54 -14.13
N ALA A 52 12.30 -2.46 -14.50
CA ALA A 52 12.32 -3.87 -14.12
C ALA A 52 12.57 -4.06 -12.60
N SER A 53 11.91 -3.25 -11.77
CA SER A 53 12.20 -3.18 -10.33
C SER A 53 11.39 -4.14 -9.48
N GLY A 54 10.22 -4.59 -9.93
CA GLY A 54 9.37 -5.47 -9.15
C GLY A 54 7.95 -5.55 -9.69
N ARG A 55 7.04 -6.02 -8.85
CA ARG A 55 5.60 -6.14 -9.16
C ARG A 55 4.80 -5.08 -8.41
N VAL A 56 3.77 -4.57 -9.07
CA VAL A 56 2.77 -3.67 -8.49
C VAL A 56 1.41 -4.32 -8.55
N GLY A 57 0.65 -4.25 -7.46
CA GLY A 57 -0.68 -4.85 -7.38
C GLY A 57 -1.65 -3.99 -6.57
N THR A 58 -2.93 -4.04 -6.91
CA THR A 58 -4.02 -3.47 -6.12
C THR A 58 -4.70 -4.55 -5.32
N GLU A 59 -5.09 -4.26 -4.08
CA GLU A 59 -5.76 -5.25 -3.20
C GLU A 59 -4.98 -6.57 -3.11
N TRP A 60 -3.65 -6.49 -3.14
CA TRP A 60 -2.76 -7.65 -3.12
C TRP A 60 -2.57 -8.12 -1.68
N GLU A 61 -2.94 -9.36 -1.37
CA GLU A 61 -2.85 -9.90 -0.02
C GLU A 61 -1.41 -10.30 0.37
N PHE A 62 -0.99 -9.89 1.57
CA PHE A 62 0.30 -10.24 2.17
C PHE A 62 0.10 -10.91 3.53
N ARG A 63 0.94 -11.91 3.83
CA ARG A 63 1.06 -12.54 5.16
C ARG A 63 2.20 -11.87 5.91
N VAL A 64 1.86 -10.82 6.65
CA VAL A 64 2.84 -9.95 7.33
C VAL A 64 3.13 -10.46 8.73
N THR A 65 4.42 -10.54 9.08
CA THR A 65 4.87 -11.05 10.39
C THR A 65 5.67 -9.96 11.12
N PRO A 66 5.04 -9.18 12.03
CA PRO A 66 5.77 -8.24 12.87
C PRO A 66 6.64 -8.97 13.90
N PRO A 67 7.75 -8.36 14.38
CA PRO A 67 8.59 -8.95 15.42
C PRO A 67 7.79 -9.31 16.67
N HIS A 68 7.93 -10.55 17.14
CA HIS A 68 7.26 -11.07 18.33
C HIS A 68 5.72 -11.10 18.27
N GLU A 69 5.13 -10.93 17.09
CA GLU A 69 3.69 -10.97 16.87
C GLU A 69 3.30 -12.10 15.90
N PRO A 70 2.04 -12.58 15.94
CA PRO A 70 1.54 -13.54 14.97
C PRO A 70 1.55 -12.99 13.54
N THR A 71 1.77 -13.87 12.56
CA THR A 71 1.57 -13.58 11.14
C THR A 71 0.11 -13.23 10.89
N ARG A 72 -0.16 -12.19 10.09
CA ARG A 72 -1.52 -11.70 9.85
C ARG A 72 -1.74 -11.24 8.40
N PRO A 73 -2.96 -11.37 7.86
CA PRO A 73 -3.28 -10.87 6.53
C PRO A 73 -3.44 -9.35 6.55
N LEU A 74 -2.75 -8.67 5.62
CA LEU A 74 -2.96 -7.26 5.29
C LEU A 74 -3.08 -7.09 3.77
N VAL A 75 -3.88 -6.11 3.36
CA VAL A 75 -4.27 -5.86 1.97
C VAL A 75 -4.23 -4.34 1.72
N PRO A 76 -3.04 -3.80 1.36
CA PRO A 76 -2.93 -2.38 1.02
C PRO A 76 -3.70 -2.07 -0.27
N ASP A 77 -4.12 -0.82 -0.44
CA ASP A 77 -4.84 -0.39 -1.64
C ASP A 77 -3.95 -0.53 -2.89
N VAL A 78 -2.65 -0.20 -2.76
CA VAL A 78 -1.62 -0.51 -3.76
C VAL A 78 -0.36 -0.99 -3.04
N ALA A 79 0.28 -2.04 -3.55
CA ALA A 79 1.56 -2.52 -3.07
C ALA A 79 2.60 -2.54 -4.20
N PHE A 80 3.86 -2.34 -3.83
CA PHE A 80 5.03 -2.69 -4.64
C PHE A 80 5.91 -3.67 -3.86
N LEU A 81 6.32 -4.75 -4.53
CA LEU A 81 7.27 -5.72 -4.01
C LEU A 81 8.41 -5.87 -5.03
N SER A 82 9.64 -5.64 -4.58
CA SER A 82 10.82 -5.66 -5.46
C SER A 82 11.20 -7.07 -5.89
N TYR A 83 11.79 -7.22 -7.08
CA TYR A 83 12.36 -8.52 -7.50
C TYR A 83 13.55 -8.95 -6.64
N GLU A 84 14.24 -8.01 -6.00
CA GLU A 84 15.29 -8.33 -5.02
C GLU A 84 14.75 -9.15 -3.84
N ARG A 85 13.52 -8.84 -3.39
CA ARG A 85 12.86 -9.51 -2.27
C ARG A 85 12.01 -10.70 -2.70
N LEU A 86 11.34 -10.61 -3.85
CA LEU A 86 10.46 -11.66 -4.36
C LEU A 86 11.23 -12.80 -5.04
N GLY A 87 12.40 -12.52 -5.61
CA GLY A 87 13.03 -13.41 -6.60
C GLY A 87 12.42 -13.22 -8.00
N TYR A 88 13.25 -13.43 -9.02
CA TYR A 88 12.88 -13.11 -10.42
C TYR A 88 11.91 -14.12 -11.05
N ASP A 89 11.86 -15.37 -10.56
CA ASP A 89 11.07 -16.47 -11.14
C ASP A 89 9.98 -17.02 -10.18
N GLU A 90 9.62 -16.29 -9.12
CA GLU A 90 8.72 -16.79 -8.07
C GLU A 90 7.24 -16.37 -8.25
N ASP A 91 6.61 -16.81 -9.33
CA ASP A 91 5.19 -16.50 -9.62
C ASP A 91 4.20 -17.01 -8.56
N GLU A 92 4.49 -18.16 -7.96
CA GLU A 92 3.64 -18.77 -6.94
C GLU A 92 3.76 -18.04 -5.60
N ALA A 93 4.99 -17.70 -5.17
CA ALA A 93 5.22 -16.89 -3.97
C ALA A 93 4.61 -15.49 -4.10
N ALA A 94 4.54 -14.96 -5.33
CA ALA A 94 3.90 -13.68 -5.62
C ALA A 94 2.36 -13.71 -5.45
N GLN A 95 1.70 -14.88 -5.45
CA GLN A 95 0.24 -14.90 -5.31
C GLN A 95 -0.20 -14.38 -3.93
N ILE A 96 0.46 -14.84 -2.86
CA ILE A 96 0.28 -14.37 -1.48
C ILE A 96 1.65 -14.38 -0.78
N PRO A 97 2.41 -13.27 -0.79
CA PRO A 97 3.75 -13.24 -0.21
C PRO A 97 3.74 -13.34 1.32
N TYR A 98 4.64 -14.15 1.88
CA TYR A 98 4.87 -14.27 3.33
C TYR A 98 5.88 -13.23 3.84
N MET A 99 5.61 -11.97 3.54
CA MET A 99 6.42 -10.82 3.90
C MET A 99 5.59 -9.53 3.81
N ALA A 100 6.14 -8.41 4.27
CA ALA A 100 5.56 -7.08 3.99
C ALA A 100 6.01 -6.59 2.60
N PRO A 101 5.21 -5.80 1.86
CA PRO A 101 5.65 -5.16 0.62
C PRO A 101 6.80 -4.18 0.88
N ASP A 102 7.59 -3.85 -0.15
CA ASP A 102 8.61 -2.79 -0.07
C ASP A 102 7.94 -1.43 0.14
N VAL A 103 6.83 -1.21 -0.57
CA VAL A 103 5.99 -0.03 -0.45
C VAL A 103 4.52 -0.42 -0.31
N ALA A 104 3.84 0.14 0.69
CA ALA A 104 2.39 0.06 0.83
C ALA A 104 1.77 1.46 0.65
N ILE A 105 0.74 1.57 -0.17
CA ILE A 105 -0.08 2.78 -0.32
C ILE A 105 -1.43 2.49 0.32
N GLU A 106 -1.84 3.38 1.23
CA GLU A 106 -3.15 3.37 1.88
C GLU A 106 -3.85 4.69 1.53
N ILE A 107 -5.09 4.63 1.08
CA ILE A 107 -5.87 5.81 0.69
C ILE A 107 -6.98 6.02 1.72
N ASP A 108 -6.90 7.14 2.43
CA ASP A 108 -7.78 7.47 3.54
C ASP A 108 -9.25 7.54 3.11
N SER A 109 -10.10 6.73 3.75
CA SER A 109 -11.55 6.72 3.59
C SER A 109 -12.24 7.51 4.71
N PRO A 110 -13.41 8.15 4.47
CA PRO A 110 -14.13 8.87 5.52
C PRO A 110 -14.45 8.04 6.78
N ASP A 111 -14.63 6.73 6.61
CA ASP A 111 -15.04 5.82 7.69
C ASP A 111 -13.85 5.11 8.36
N ASP A 112 -12.62 5.37 7.91
CA ASP A 112 -11.43 4.75 8.49
C ASP A 112 -11.15 5.30 9.87
N ARG A 113 -10.84 4.39 10.79
CA ARG A 113 -10.39 4.77 12.12
C ARG A 113 -8.91 5.07 12.05
N ARG A 114 -8.52 6.25 12.52
CA ARG A 114 -7.11 6.63 12.58
C ARG A 114 -6.23 5.59 13.28
N ALA A 115 -6.72 4.98 14.36
CA ALA A 115 -6.02 3.93 15.08
C ALA A 115 -5.75 2.67 14.23
N ASP A 116 -6.63 2.33 13.28
CA ASP A 116 -6.43 1.19 12.39
C ASP A 116 -5.35 1.50 11.35
N ILE A 117 -5.33 2.72 10.82
CA ILE A 117 -4.26 3.20 9.93
C ILE A 117 -2.91 3.23 10.66
N ASP A 118 -2.86 3.78 11.88
CA ASP A 118 -1.63 3.86 12.68
C ASP A 118 -1.07 2.45 13.01
N GLU A 119 -1.94 1.48 13.28
CA GLU A 119 -1.56 0.07 13.47
C GLU A 119 -0.98 -0.55 12.19
N LYS A 120 -1.61 -0.31 11.04
CA LYS A 120 -1.07 -0.78 9.75
C LYS A 120 0.31 -0.16 9.47
N ILE A 121 0.47 1.16 9.73
CA ILE A 121 1.76 1.84 9.60
C ILE A 121 2.83 1.16 10.45
N ARG A 122 2.54 0.94 11.74
CA ARG A 122 3.44 0.27 12.67
C ARG A 122 3.81 -1.14 12.20
N VAL A 123 2.81 -1.95 11.81
CA VAL A 123 3.01 -3.34 11.40
C VAL A 123 3.89 -3.43 10.16
N TYR A 124 3.59 -2.67 9.11
CA TYR A 124 4.36 -2.69 7.87
C TYR A 124 5.81 -2.25 8.10
N LEU A 125 6.04 -1.12 8.78
CA LEU A 125 7.40 -0.64 9.06
C LEU A 125 8.19 -1.64 9.91
N ALA A 126 7.56 -2.21 10.95
CA ALA A 126 8.21 -3.22 11.79
C ALA A 126 8.52 -4.52 11.04
N SER A 127 7.80 -4.81 9.95
CA SER A 127 8.00 -5.98 9.09
C SER A 127 8.84 -5.71 7.84
N GLY A 128 9.53 -4.57 7.78
CA GLY A 128 10.52 -4.27 6.74
C GLY A 128 9.96 -3.56 5.49
N THR A 129 8.74 -3.04 5.53
CA THR A 129 8.28 -2.07 4.52
C THR A 129 9.13 -0.81 4.62
N ALA A 130 9.70 -0.38 3.50
CA ALA A 130 10.61 0.76 3.43
C ALA A 130 9.86 2.10 3.35
N LEU A 131 8.64 2.09 2.81
CA LEU A 131 7.78 3.27 2.69
C LEU A 131 6.32 2.89 2.82
N ILE A 132 5.59 3.65 3.63
CA ILE A 132 4.12 3.66 3.61
C ILE A 132 3.65 5.03 3.17
N LEU A 133 2.87 5.08 2.12
CA LEU A 133 2.33 6.32 1.59
C LEU A 133 0.84 6.40 1.93
N LEU A 134 0.50 7.22 2.93
CA LEU A 134 -0.88 7.55 3.25
C LEU A 134 -1.35 8.69 2.34
N ILE A 135 -2.37 8.44 1.52
CA ILE A 135 -2.93 9.41 0.60
C ILE A 135 -4.26 9.89 1.15
N ASP A 136 -4.42 11.20 1.31
CA ASP A 136 -5.71 11.81 1.66
C ASP A 136 -6.32 12.46 0.40
N PRO A 137 -7.36 11.87 -0.22
CA PRO A 137 -8.00 12.43 -1.40
C PRO A 137 -8.73 13.76 -1.17
N ARG A 138 -9.16 14.04 0.06
CA ARG A 138 -9.90 15.27 0.42
C ARG A 138 -8.94 16.43 0.61
N GLN A 139 -7.82 16.20 1.31
CA GLN A 139 -6.78 17.20 1.53
C GLN A 139 -5.79 17.28 0.35
N ARG A 140 -5.81 16.29 -0.56
CA ARG A 140 -4.91 16.19 -1.72
C ARG A 140 -3.45 16.17 -1.30
N THR A 141 -3.15 15.35 -0.31
CA THR A 141 -1.81 15.22 0.28
C THR A 141 -1.33 13.79 0.23
N PHE A 142 -0.02 13.62 0.12
CA PHE A 142 0.67 12.38 0.43
C PHE A 142 1.40 12.54 1.75
N THR A 143 1.32 11.57 2.65
CA THR A 143 2.15 11.49 3.85
C THR A 143 2.97 10.21 3.79
N ALA A 144 4.28 10.38 3.59
CA ALA A 144 5.24 9.29 3.60
C ALA A 144 5.65 8.99 5.04
N TYR A 145 5.62 7.70 5.40
CA TYR A 145 6.16 7.17 6.63
C TYR A 145 7.29 6.19 6.29
N ASP A 146 8.46 6.41 6.87
CA ASP A 146 9.64 5.56 6.71
C ASP A 146 10.45 5.50 8.03
N SER A 147 11.69 5.00 7.95
CA SER A 147 12.57 4.94 9.12
C SER A 147 13.10 6.29 9.59
N ALA A 148 13.04 7.34 8.76
CA ALA A 148 13.44 8.70 9.09
C ALA A 148 12.30 9.50 9.75
N GLY A 149 11.05 9.09 9.56
CA GLY A 149 9.88 9.64 10.24
C GLY A 149 8.71 9.83 9.30
N LEU A 150 8.06 10.99 9.40
CA LEU A 150 6.94 11.36 8.54
C LEU A 150 7.25 12.63 7.74
N GLN A 151 6.86 12.64 6.47
CA GLN A 151 6.91 13.82 5.60
C GLN A 151 5.61 13.95 4.81
N THR A 152 5.03 15.15 4.80
CA THR A 152 3.81 15.44 4.04
C THR A 152 4.13 16.29 2.82
N PHE A 153 3.51 15.92 1.69
CA PHE A 153 3.59 16.60 0.41
C PHE A 153 2.19 17.10 0.03
N GLY A 154 2.09 18.38 -0.30
CA GLY A 154 0.89 19.03 -0.79
C GLY A 154 0.70 18.88 -2.30
N ALA A 155 -0.42 19.39 -2.81
CA ALA A 155 -0.78 19.26 -4.21
C ALA A 155 0.25 19.87 -5.19
N ASP A 156 0.96 20.91 -4.78
CA ASP A 156 1.94 21.62 -5.61
C ASP A 156 3.34 20.96 -5.58
N ASP A 157 3.52 19.92 -4.76
CA ASP A 157 4.78 19.22 -4.64
C ASP A 157 4.94 18.11 -5.69
N VAL A 158 6.19 17.71 -5.89
CA VAL A 158 6.57 16.48 -6.59
C VAL A 158 7.00 15.47 -5.54
N PHE A 159 6.40 14.29 -5.58
CA PHE A 159 6.76 13.20 -4.68
C PHE A 159 7.89 12.38 -5.27
N GLU A 160 8.99 12.27 -4.51
CA GLU A 160 10.14 11.42 -4.77
C GLU A 160 10.54 10.74 -3.46
N HIS A 161 11.01 9.50 -3.51
CA HIS A 161 11.41 8.79 -2.30
C HIS A 161 12.56 7.82 -2.58
N PRO A 162 13.56 7.68 -1.69
CA PRO A 162 14.68 6.74 -1.87
C PRO A 162 14.25 5.28 -2.04
N ALA A 163 13.14 4.87 -1.43
CA ALA A 163 12.56 3.52 -1.58
C ALA A 163 12.06 3.23 -3.01
N LEU A 164 11.87 4.27 -3.84
CA LEU A 164 11.40 4.19 -5.22
C LEU A 164 12.40 4.93 -6.12
N ALA A 165 13.56 4.32 -6.35
CA ALA A 165 14.65 4.97 -7.08
C ALA A 165 14.19 5.47 -8.46
N LYS A 166 14.40 6.77 -8.73
CA LYS A 166 14.00 7.46 -9.97
C LYS A 166 12.49 7.51 -10.23
N PHE A 167 11.66 7.10 -9.27
CA PHE A 167 10.23 7.37 -9.31
C PHE A 167 10.00 8.83 -8.95
N SER A 168 9.13 9.49 -9.70
CA SER A 168 8.73 10.86 -9.46
C SER A 168 7.30 11.05 -9.97
N VAL A 169 6.46 11.70 -9.18
CA VAL A 169 5.07 11.99 -9.57
C VAL A 169 4.63 13.33 -9.00
N ALA A 170 4.02 14.18 -9.84
CA ALA A 170 3.38 15.39 -9.36
C ALA A 170 2.18 15.00 -8.49
N VAL A 171 2.16 15.44 -7.23
CA VAL A 171 1.14 15.03 -6.24
C VAL A 171 -0.27 15.38 -6.74
N ALA A 172 -0.45 16.58 -7.33
CA ALA A 172 -1.72 16.99 -7.92
C ALA A 172 -2.29 15.99 -8.95
N SER A 173 -1.43 15.36 -9.76
CA SER A 173 -1.84 14.51 -10.89
C SER A 173 -2.68 13.31 -10.46
N VAL A 174 -2.42 12.80 -9.26
CA VAL A 174 -3.17 11.67 -8.68
C VAL A 174 -4.59 12.06 -8.30
N PHE A 175 -4.85 13.34 -8.03
CA PHE A 175 -6.16 13.84 -7.59
C PHE A 175 -7.02 14.45 -8.70
N GLU A 176 -6.46 14.68 -9.89
CA GLU A 176 -7.14 15.39 -10.98
C GLU A 176 -8.49 14.76 -11.35
N LYS A 177 -9.39 15.49 -12.01
CA LYS A 177 -10.61 14.89 -12.56
C LYS A 177 -10.44 14.68 -14.05
N THR A 178 -10.84 13.52 -14.55
CA THR A 178 -10.95 13.32 -15.99
C THR A 178 -12.04 14.25 -16.50
N LYS A 179 -11.68 15.24 -17.31
CA LYS A 179 -12.67 16.13 -17.93
C LYS A 179 -13.32 15.36 -19.09
N PRO A 180 -14.65 15.34 -19.20
CA PRO A 180 -15.28 14.81 -20.41
C PRO A 180 -14.83 15.65 -21.62
N PRO A 181 -14.76 15.06 -22.82
CA PRO A 181 -14.53 15.84 -24.03
C PRO A 181 -15.57 16.96 -24.14
N GLN A 182 -15.13 18.14 -24.56
CA GLN A 182 -16.06 19.23 -24.88
C GLN A 182 -16.93 18.76 -26.05
N ARG A 183 -18.26 18.79 -25.87
CA ARG A 183 -19.24 18.48 -26.90
C ARG A 183 -19.42 19.66 -27.85
#